data_AF-A0A949J6E8-F1
#
_entry.id   AF-A0A949J6E8-F1
#
_cell.length_a   1.000
_cell.length_b   1.000
_cell.length_c   1.000
_cell.angle_alpha   90.00
_cell.angle_beta   90.00
_cell.angle_gamma   90.00
#
_symmetry.space_group_name_H-M   'P 1'
#
loop_
_entity.id
_entity.type
_entity.pdbx_description
1 polymer ?
#
loop_
_entity_poly.entity_id
_entity_poly.type
_entity_poly.pdbx_seq_one_letter_code
_entity_poly.pdbx_strand_id
1 'polypeptide(L)'
;MVKIFREFFGPRLNGILGFLLRSVVHGIVLNIFWGWFIIPYFPLPKLPLPVAMGIYLMIAFVKRDYRSDLMKHSEMIDYDNEEAVKRLYGIMMMRALSALTAGWLIHLLCLKFIR
;
A
#
# COMPACT_ATOMS: atom_id res chain seq x y z
N MET A 1 14.40 -4.36 33.36
CA MET A 1 13.98 -5.42 32.41
C MET A 1 12.97 -4.93 31.37
N VAL A 2 11.87 -4.25 31.75
CA VAL A 2 10.83 -3.78 30.80
C VAL A 2 11.33 -2.73 29.79
N LYS A 3 12.21 -1.80 30.18
CA LYS A 3 12.79 -0.78 29.27
C LYS A 3 13.61 -1.38 28.13
N ILE A 4 14.50 -2.32 28.46
CA ILE A 4 15.36 -3.02 27.49
C ILE A 4 14.54 -3.81 26.47
N PHE A 5 13.45 -4.45 26.94
CA PHE A 5 12.55 -5.18 26.05
C PHE A 5 11.83 -4.23 25.08
N ARG A 6 11.41 -3.05 25.55
CA ARG A 6 10.71 -2.04 24.73
C ARG A 6 11.63 -1.40 23.68
N GLU A 7 12.88 -1.09 24.04
CA GLU A 7 13.87 -0.53 23.11
C GLU A 7 14.26 -1.51 22.00
N PHE A 8 14.31 -2.82 22.31
CA PHE A 8 14.72 -3.82 21.33
C PHE A 8 13.57 -4.29 20.42
N PHE A 9 12.37 -4.49 20.98
CA PHE A 9 11.22 -4.99 20.23
C PHE A 9 10.33 -3.90 19.65
N GLY A 10 10.28 -2.71 20.28
CA GLY A 10 9.45 -1.59 19.85
C GLY A 10 9.63 -1.19 18.38
N PRO A 11 10.84 -0.83 17.93
CA PRO A 11 11.05 -0.40 16.54
C PRO A 11 10.75 -1.51 15.52
N ARG A 12 11.03 -2.77 15.86
CA ARG A 12 10.72 -3.92 15.00
C ARG A 12 9.21 -4.15 14.87
N LEU A 13 8.47 -4.06 15.98
CA LEU A 13 7.01 -4.17 15.99
C LEU A 13 6.35 -3.06 15.18
N ASN A 14 6.81 -1.82 15.33
CA ASN A 14 6.30 -0.68 14.57
C ASN A 14 6.57 -0.83 13.07
N GLY A 15 7.76 -1.33 12.69
CA GLY A 15 8.10 -1.63 11.31
C GLY A 15 7.20 -2.70 10.68
N ILE A 16 6.96 -3.81 11.40
CA ILE A 16 6.09 -4.89 10.94
C ILE A 16 4.65 -4.41 10.82
N LEU A 17 4.14 -3.69 11.83
CA LEU A 17 2.79 -3.14 11.81
C LEU A 17 2.59 -2.19 10.63
N GLY A 18 3.57 -1.32 10.36
CA GLY A 18 3.52 -0.42 9.22
C GLY A 18 3.55 -1.13 7.88
N PHE A 19 4.33 -2.20 7.76
CA PHE A 19 4.36 -3.03 6.57
C PHE A 19 3.00 -3.72 6.32
N LEU A 20 2.38 -4.29 7.36
CA LEU A 20 1.07 -4.93 7.25
C LEU A 20 0.00 -3.92 6.86
N LEU A 21 -0.06 -2.78 7.55
CA LEU A 21 -1.03 -1.72 7.26
C LEU A 21 -0.91 -1.23 5.81
N ARG A 22 0.33 -1.05 5.33
CA ARG A 22 0.59 -0.69 3.94
C ARG A 22 0.05 -1.72 2.97
N SER A 23 0.30 -3.02 3.23
CA SER A 23 -0.17 -4.11 2.38
C SER A 23 -1.69 -4.18 2.32
N VAL A 24 -2.36 -4.00 3.46
CA VAL A 24 -3.83 -3.95 3.57
C VAL A 24 -4.39 -2.82 2.70
N VAL A 25 -3.89 -1.59 2.88
CA VAL A 25 -4.38 -0.42 2.14
C VAL A 25 -4.21 -0.61 0.64
N HIS A 26 -3.05 -1.08 0.18
CA HIS A 26 -2.82 -1.28 -1.24
C HIS A 26 -3.65 -2.45 -1.80
N GLY A 27 -3.87 -3.50 -1.02
CA GLY A 27 -4.79 -4.59 -1.37
C GLY A 27 -6.22 -4.10 -1.55
N ILE A 28 -6.70 -3.18 -0.72
CA ILE A 28 -8.02 -2.55 -0.87
C ILE A 28 -8.09 -1.74 -2.17
N VAL A 29 -7.08 -0.91 -2.45
CA VAL A 29 -7.03 -0.12 -3.70
C VAL A 29 -7.05 -1.04 -4.92
N LEU A 30 -6.25 -2.11 -4.90
CA LEU A 30 -6.22 -3.09 -5.98
C LEU A 30 -7.57 -3.79 -6.16
N ASN A 31 -8.25 -4.10 -5.07
CA ASN A 31 -9.59 -4.70 -5.10
C ASN A 31 -10.61 -3.78 -5.79
N ILE A 32 -10.59 -2.49 -5.46
CA ILE A 32 -11.46 -1.48 -6.06
C ILE A 32 -11.17 -1.35 -7.56
N PHE A 33 -9.91 -1.26 -7.94
CA PHE A 33 -9.51 -1.18 -9.34
C PHE A 33 -9.88 -2.43 -10.12
N TRP A 34 -9.76 -3.61 -9.51
CA TRP A 34 -10.25 -4.85 -10.11
C TRP A 34 -11.74 -4.76 -10.42
N GLY A 35 -12.53 -4.27 -9.45
CA GLY A 35 -13.96 -4.04 -9.64
C GLY A 35 -14.30 -3.05 -10.75
N TRP A 36 -13.54 -1.96 -10.88
CA TRP A 36 -13.80 -0.91 -11.86
C TRP A 36 -13.31 -1.22 -13.27
N PHE A 37 -12.18 -1.91 -13.40
CA PHE A 37 -11.46 -2.04 -14.67
C PHE A 37 -11.33 -3.47 -15.20
N ILE A 38 -11.52 -4.50 -14.36
CA ILE A 38 -11.39 -5.89 -14.79
C ILE A 38 -12.76 -6.54 -14.92
N ILE A 39 -13.58 -6.51 -13.87
CA ILE A 39 -14.91 -7.16 -13.84
C ILE A 39 -15.83 -6.73 -15.01
N PRO A 40 -15.87 -5.46 -15.45
CA PRO A 40 -16.76 -5.06 -16.54
C PRO A 40 -16.38 -5.66 -17.91
N TYR A 41 -15.12 -6.01 -18.13
CA TYR A 41 -14.59 -6.45 -19.43
C TYR A 41 -14.31 -7.96 -19.47
N PHE A 42 -14.04 -8.56 -18.32
CA PHE A 42 -13.73 -9.98 -18.19
C PHE A 42 -14.72 -10.65 -17.24
N PRO A 43 -15.24 -11.84 -17.57
CA PRO A 43 -16.16 -12.60 -16.70
C PRO A 43 -15.40 -13.26 -15.54
N LEU A 44 -14.71 -12.44 -14.73
CA LEU A 44 -13.89 -12.87 -13.62
C LEU A 44 -14.64 -12.65 -12.30
N PRO A 45 -14.49 -13.56 -11.32
CA PRO A 45 -15.09 -13.40 -10.01
C PRO A 45 -14.48 -12.19 -9.28
N LYS A 46 -15.23 -11.66 -8.31
CA LYS A 46 -14.73 -10.62 -7.40
C LYS A 46 -13.49 -11.13 -6.68
N LEU A 47 -12.45 -10.31 -6.67
CA LEU A 47 -11.19 -10.65 -6.02
C LEU A 47 -11.40 -10.61 -4.50
N PRO A 48 -11.14 -11.69 -3.74
CA PRO A 48 -11.21 -11.63 -2.29
C PRO A 48 -10.03 -10.81 -1.74
N LEU A 49 -10.26 -10.06 -0.66
CA LEU A 49 -9.27 -9.13 -0.12
C LEU A 49 -7.90 -9.78 0.21
N PRO A 50 -7.82 -11.00 0.79
CA PRO A 50 -6.53 -11.66 1.02
C PRO A 50 -5.73 -11.91 -0.26
N VAL A 51 -6.41 -12.25 -1.36
CA VAL A 51 -5.76 -12.47 -2.66
C VAL A 51 -5.25 -11.16 -3.25
N ALA A 52 -6.01 -10.07 -3.10
CA ALA A 52 -5.57 -8.75 -3.52
C ALA A 52 -4.30 -8.29 -2.79
N MET A 53 -4.22 -8.56 -1.48
CA MET A 53 -3.00 -8.30 -0.70
C MET A 53 -1.83 -9.16 -1.18
N GLY A 54 -2.05 -10.44 -1.46
CA GLY A 54 -1.02 -11.35 -1.99
C GLY A 54 -0.46 -10.89 -3.35
N ILE A 55 -1.34 -10.50 -4.27
CA ILE A 55 -0.94 -9.97 -5.58
C ILE A 55 -0.13 -8.68 -5.41
N TYR A 56 -0.59 -7.77 -4.55
CA TYR A 56 0.16 -6.56 -4.26
C TYR A 56 1.56 -6.87 -3.69
N LEU A 57 1.67 -7.82 -2.77
CA LEU A 57 2.96 -8.24 -2.20
C LEU A 57 3.89 -8.82 -3.26
N MET A 58 3.39 -9.66 -4.17
CA MET A 58 4.18 -10.17 -5.30
C MET A 58 4.69 -9.03 -6.20
N ILE A 59 3.81 -8.09 -6.57
CA ILE A 59 4.21 -6.92 -7.37
C ILE A 59 5.24 -6.08 -6.62
N ALA A 60 5.06 -5.89 -5.32
CA ALA A 60 5.98 -5.12 -4.49
C ALA A 60 7.35 -5.81 -4.38
N PHE A 61 7.37 -7.14 -4.31
CA PHE A 61 8.59 -7.95 -4.31
C PHE A 61 9.34 -7.79 -5.63
N VAL A 62 8.66 -8.00 -6.77
CA VAL A 62 9.26 -7.85 -8.11
C VAL A 62 9.74 -6.42 -8.37
N LYS A 63 9.00 -5.40 -7.91
CA LYS A 63 9.41 -3.99 -8.05
C LYS A 63 10.59 -3.62 -7.16
N ARG A 64 10.91 -4.40 -6.13
CA ARG A 64 12.00 -4.09 -5.20
C ARG A 64 13.36 -4.18 -5.90
N ASP A 65 13.53 -5.14 -6.79
CA ASP A 65 14.76 -5.32 -7.57
C ASP A 65 14.99 -4.20 -8.59
N TYR A 66 13.93 -3.50 -9.02
CA TYR A 66 14.01 -2.38 -9.96
C TYR A 66 14.30 -1.02 -9.31
N ARG A 67 14.31 -0.94 -7.98
CA ARG A 67 14.32 0.35 -7.26
C ARG A 67 15.35 0.40 -6.14
N SER A 68 16.61 0.15 -6.48
CA SER A 68 17.75 0.24 -5.56
C SER A 68 18.05 1.66 -5.06
N ASP A 69 17.59 2.71 -5.76
CA ASP A 69 18.01 4.09 -5.41
C ASP A 69 17.09 4.84 -4.44
N LEU A 70 15.81 4.47 -4.31
CA LEU A 70 14.89 5.13 -3.35
C LEU A 70 14.90 4.51 -1.95
N MET A 71 15.53 3.35 -1.74
CA MET A 71 15.62 2.69 -0.43
C MET A 71 16.72 3.26 0.48
N LYS A 72 17.66 4.06 -0.07
CA LYS A 72 18.70 4.74 0.72
C LYS A 72 18.14 5.71 1.78
N HIS A 73 16.92 6.21 1.61
CA HIS A 73 16.25 7.06 2.61
C HIS A 73 15.44 6.27 3.66
N SER A 74 15.15 4.98 3.42
CA SER A 74 14.40 4.15 4.37
C SER A 74 15.29 3.43 5.41
N GLU A 75 16.60 3.43 5.22
CA GLU A 75 17.54 2.85 6.19
C GLU A 75 17.94 3.83 7.32
N MET A 76 17.61 5.13 7.19
CA MET A 76 17.83 6.14 8.24
C MET A 76 16.51 6.65 8.86
N ILE A 77 15.49 5.80 8.95
CA ILE A 77 14.25 6.21 9.60
C ILE A 77 14.41 5.96 11.08
N ASP A 78 14.58 7.06 11.82
CA ASP A 78 14.48 7.05 13.26
C ASP A 78 13.03 6.72 13.65
N TYR A 79 12.79 5.44 13.96
CA TYR A 79 11.48 4.93 14.38
C TYR A 79 11.06 5.43 15.76
N ASP A 80 11.96 6.05 16.52
CA ASP A 80 11.64 6.72 17.79
C ASP A 80 11.10 8.14 17.56
N ASN A 81 11.41 8.73 16.40
CA ASN A 81 10.84 10.01 16.00
C ASN A 81 9.39 9.84 15.49
N GLU A 82 8.43 10.13 16.36
CA GLU A 82 7.00 10.10 16.06
C GLU A 82 6.63 10.91 14.81
N GLU A 83 7.30 12.05 14.57
CA GLU A 83 7.05 12.90 13.40
C GLU A 83 7.51 12.22 12.10
N ALA A 84 8.66 11.55 12.12
CA ALA A 84 9.17 10.80 10.97
C ALA A 84 8.23 9.65 10.59
N VAL A 85 7.74 8.93 11.60
CA VAL A 85 6.76 7.84 11.43
C VAL A 85 5.45 8.37 10.85
N LYS A 86 4.90 9.47 11.39
CA LYS A 86 3.68 10.11 10.87
C LYS A 86 3.85 10.57 9.42
N ARG A 87 4.98 11.19 9.07
CA ARG A 87 5.27 11.61 7.70
C ARG A 87 5.28 10.42 6.73
N LEU A 88 5.84 9.27 7.12
CA LEU A 88 5.82 8.08 6.27
C LEU A 88 4.41 7.58 6.02
N TYR A 89 3.62 7.38 7.09
CA TYR A 89 2.25 6.91 6.95
C TYR A 89 1.42 7.87 6.10
N GLY A 90 1.61 9.19 6.29
CA GLY A 90 0.98 10.22 5.48
C GLY A 90 1.34 10.14 4.00
N ILE A 91 2.62 10.02 3.66
CA ILE A 91 3.07 9.86 2.26
C ILE A 91 2.50 8.57 1.65
N MET A 92 2.47 7.47 2.41
CA MET A 92 1.92 6.20 1.92
C MET A 92 0.42 6.29 1.63
N MET A 93 -0.36 6.87 2.56
CA MET A 93 -1.80 7.07 2.37
C MET A 93 -2.07 8.04 1.21
N MET A 94 -1.32 9.13 1.09
CA MET A 94 -1.48 10.07 -0.01
C MET A 94 -1.27 9.41 -1.38
N ARG A 95 -0.31 8.48 -1.51
CA ARG A 95 -0.11 7.73 -2.77
C ARG A 95 -1.26 6.79 -3.09
N ALA A 96 -1.77 6.10 -2.08
CA ALA A 96 -2.92 5.19 -2.26
C ALA A 96 -4.19 5.97 -2.62
N LEU A 97 -4.42 7.08 -1.93
CA LEU A 97 -5.55 7.98 -2.19
C LEU A 97 -5.43 8.65 -3.56
N SER A 98 -4.26 9.18 -3.94
CA SER A 98 -4.09 9.82 -5.24
C SER A 98 -4.28 8.84 -6.40
N ALA A 99 -3.80 7.61 -6.25
CA ALA A 99 -4.09 6.55 -7.19
C ALA A 99 -5.59 6.30 -7.28
N LEU A 100 -6.28 6.12 -6.14
CA LEU A 100 -7.71 5.87 -6.11
C LEU A 100 -8.52 7.02 -6.72
N THR A 101 -8.17 8.27 -6.44
CA THR A 101 -8.79 9.45 -7.06
C THR A 101 -8.59 9.46 -8.57
N ALA A 102 -7.39 9.15 -9.07
CA ALA A 102 -7.13 9.05 -10.50
C ALA A 102 -7.95 7.92 -11.14
N GLY A 103 -7.98 6.74 -10.53
CA GLY A 103 -8.81 5.63 -10.99
C GLY A 103 -10.30 5.96 -10.99
N TRP A 104 -10.78 6.68 -9.98
CA TRP A 104 -12.17 7.12 -9.89
C TRP A 104 -12.52 8.12 -11.01
N LEU A 105 -11.65 9.09 -11.29
CA LEU A 105 -11.82 10.04 -12.40
C LEU A 105 -11.90 9.30 -13.74
N ILE A 106 -11.00 8.35 -13.99
CA ILE A 106 -11.00 7.55 -15.22
C ILE A 106 -12.28 6.71 -15.31
N HIS A 107 -12.71 6.08 -14.21
CA HIS A 107 -13.93 5.30 -14.19
C HIS A 107 -15.15 6.15 -14.51
N LEU A 108 -15.24 7.37 -13.95
CA LEU A 108 -16.34 8.30 -14.21
C LEU A 108 -16.36 8.76 -15.68
N LEU A 109 -15.19 9.09 -16.25
CA LEU A 109 -15.06 9.44 -17.67
C LEU A 109 -15.44 8.26 -18.58
N CYS A 110 -15.03 7.04 -18.23
CA CYS A 110 -15.33 5.83 -18.99
C CYS A 110 -16.83 5.47 -18.96
N LEU A 111 -17.48 5.55 -17.80
CA LEU A 111 -18.92 5.35 -17.66
C LEU A 111 -19.73 6.39 -18.43
N LYS A 112 -19.22 7.63 -18.52
CA LYS A 112 -19.86 8.73 -19.25
C LYS A 112 -19.71 8.61 -20.77
N PHE A 113 -18.74 7.85 -21.26
CA PHE A 113 -18.50 7.65 -22.69
C PHE A 113 -19.21 6.41 -23.27
N ILE A 114 -19.62 5.47 -22.42
CA ILE A 114 -20.30 4.21 -22.77
C ILE A 114 -21.84 4.31 -22.74
N ARG A 115 -22.39 5.42 -22.25
CA ARG A 115 -23.83 5.69 -22.19
C ARG A 115 -24.21 6.75 -23.20
#